data_AF-A0A2S4KRQ2-F1
#
_entry.id   AF-A0A2S4KRQ2-F1
#
_cell.length_a   1.000
_cell.length_b   1.000
_cell.length_c   1.000
_cell.angle_alpha   90.00
_cell.angle_beta   90.00
_cell.angle_gamma   90.00
#
_symmetry.space_group_name_H-M   'P 1'
#
loop_
_entity.id
_entity.type
_entity.pdbx_description
1 polymer ?
#
loop_
_entity_poly.entity_id
_entity_poly.type
_entity_poly.pdbx_seq_one_letter_code
_entity_poly.pdbx_strand_id
1 'polypeptide(L)'
;MTMGSSDFTVDDDLIARVTDYVKAYMANYDGSHDFNHIQRVLRLALHIQARTPSTSRPVVTLCALLHDVGDKKYLQPGEDAARAIHGVLRSLGAGDALAEAVQAICLGVSYSGE
;
A
#
# COMPACT_ATOMS: atom_id res chain seq x y z
N MET A 1 -9.40 14.73 16.66
CA MET A 1 -7.98 14.49 16.39
C MET A 1 -7.69 14.93 14.97
N THR A 2 -7.03 16.06 14.81
CA THR A 2 -6.64 16.62 13.51
C THR A 2 -5.46 15.81 12.99
N MET A 3 -5.69 14.87 12.07
CA MET A 3 -4.60 14.24 11.33
C MET A 3 -4.03 15.30 10.38
N GLY A 4 -3.01 15.99 10.86
CA GLY A 4 -2.28 17.00 10.12
C GLY A 4 -1.67 16.39 8.86
N SER A 5 -1.75 17.17 7.79
CA SER A 5 -1.04 17.01 6.53
C SER A 5 0.34 16.38 6.77
N SER A 6 0.45 15.09 6.49
CA SER A 6 1.67 14.37 6.82
C SER A 6 2.69 14.59 5.71
N ASP A 7 3.66 15.45 6.00
CA ASP A 7 4.90 15.61 5.25
C ASP A 7 5.77 14.38 5.49
N PHE A 8 5.35 13.23 4.95
CA PHE A 8 6.22 12.06 4.92
C PHE A 8 7.16 12.21 3.73
N THR A 9 8.47 12.18 3.98
CA THR A 9 9.46 12.02 2.92
C THR A 9 9.35 10.59 2.39
N VAL A 10 8.78 10.46 1.19
CA VAL A 10 8.70 9.20 0.47
C VAL A 10 9.62 9.32 -0.74
N ASP A 11 10.74 8.60 -0.70
CA ASP A 11 11.68 8.53 -1.81
C ASP A 11 11.13 7.70 -2.98
N ASP A 12 11.43 8.11 -4.20
CA ASP A 12 11.10 7.35 -5.41
C ASP A 12 11.73 5.94 -5.40
N ASP A 13 12.89 5.78 -4.74
CA ASP A 13 13.53 4.46 -4.54
C ASP A 13 12.64 3.52 -3.71
N LEU A 14 12.04 4.03 -2.63
CA LEU A 14 11.13 3.25 -1.80
C LEU A 14 9.91 2.81 -2.62
N ILE A 15 9.35 3.69 -3.44
CA ILE A 15 8.24 3.36 -4.34
C ILE A 15 8.65 2.29 -5.36
N ALA A 16 9.84 2.39 -5.93
CA ALA A 16 10.36 1.40 -6.88
C ALA A 16 10.51 0.02 -6.21
N ARG A 17 11.09 -0.03 -5.01
CA ARG A 17 11.27 -1.26 -4.23
C ARG A 17 9.95 -1.89 -3.81
N VAL A 18 8.97 -1.07 -3.38
CA VAL A 18 7.61 -1.54 -3.10
C VAL A 18 6.94 -2.08 -4.36
N THR A 19 7.12 -1.41 -5.50
CA THR A 19 6.57 -1.86 -6.78
C THR A 19 7.14 -3.21 -7.19
N ASP A 20 8.45 -3.40 -7.05
CA ASP A 20 9.11 -4.68 -7.34
C ASP A 20 8.64 -5.80 -6.41
N TYR A 21 8.55 -5.49 -5.11
CA TYR A 21 7.98 -6.41 -4.11
C TYR A 21 6.56 -6.83 -4.49
N VAL A 22 5.69 -5.88 -4.84
CA VAL A 22 4.29 -6.17 -5.22
C VAL A 22 4.22 -6.99 -6.49
N LYS A 23 5.08 -6.73 -7.48
CA LYS A 23 5.15 -7.57 -8.70
C LYS A 23 5.55 -9.01 -8.36
N ALA A 24 6.58 -9.20 -7.54
CA ALA A 24 7.04 -10.52 -7.13
C ALA A 24 5.99 -11.24 -6.27
N TYR A 25 5.35 -10.51 -5.35
CA TYR A 25 4.25 -11.00 -4.51
C TYR A 25 3.08 -11.46 -5.39
N MET A 26 2.68 -10.66 -6.38
CA MET A 26 1.57 -10.96 -7.29
C MET A 26 1.88 -12.07 -8.30
N ALA A 27 3.14 -12.25 -8.69
CA ALA A 27 3.57 -13.34 -9.57
C ALA A 27 3.33 -14.74 -8.97
N ASN A 28 3.18 -14.83 -7.65
CA ASN A 28 2.84 -16.08 -6.95
C ASN A 28 1.32 -16.36 -6.89
N TYR A 29 0.45 -15.48 -7.40
CA TYR A 29 -1.00 -15.65 -7.37
C TYR A 29 -1.60 -15.98 -8.75
N ASP A 30 -2.75 -16.65 -8.72
CA ASP A 30 -3.53 -16.99 -9.91
C ASP A 30 -4.01 -15.72 -10.64
N GLY A 31 -4.03 -15.74 -11.98
CA GLY A 31 -4.15 -14.57 -12.88
C GLY A 31 -5.39 -13.67 -12.72
N SER A 32 -6.29 -13.98 -11.77
CA SER A 32 -7.36 -13.08 -11.32
C SER A 32 -6.86 -11.92 -10.46
N HIS A 33 -5.71 -12.06 -9.77
CA HIS A 33 -5.02 -11.00 -9.01
C HIS A 33 -3.69 -10.61 -9.67
N ASP A 34 -3.75 -10.29 -10.96
CA ASP A 34 -2.56 -9.91 -11.71
C ASP A 34 -2.14 -8.45 -11.42
N PHE A 35 -0.86 -8.13 -11.53
CA PHE A 35 -0.32 -6.78 -11.38
C PHE A 35 -1.05 -5.73 -12.23
N ASN A 36 -1.65 -6.12 -13.35
CA ASN A 36 -2.54 -5.28 -14.15
C ASN A 36 -3.75 -4.73 -13.38
N HIS A 37 -4.30 -5.46 -12.41
CA HIS A 37 -5.34 -4.96 -11.50
C HIS A 37 -4.81 -3.78 -10.68
N ILE A 38 -3.68 -3.97 -10.01
CA ILE A 38 -3.04 -2.94 -9.18
C ILE A 38 -2.69 -1.70 -10.02
N GLN A 39 -2.20 -1.88 -11.25
CA GLN A 39 -1.91 -0.74 -12.14
C GLN A 39 -3.16 0.07 -12.53
N ARG A 40 -4.33 -0.58 -12.68
CA ARG A 40 -5.59 0.14 -12.93
C ARG A 40 -6.01 0.95 -11.71
N VAL A 41 -5.95 0.35 -10.52
CA VAL A 41 -6.25 1.03 -9.25
C VAL A 41 -5.29 2.20 -9.02
N LEU A 42 -3.99 2.01 -9.24
CA LEU A 42 -2.99 3.07 -9.12
C LEU A 42 -3.28 4.26 -10.04
N ARG A 43 -3.60 4.01 -11.32
CA ARG A 43 -3.97 5.09 -12.26
C ARG A 43 -5.21 5.85 -11.79
N LEU A 44 -6.22 5.15 -11.28
CA LEU A 44 -7.43 5.79 -10.76
C LEU A 44 -7.13 6.60 -9.49
N ALA A 45 -6.37 6.04 -8.55
CA ALA A 45 -5.97 6.70 -7.32
C ALA A 45 -5.19 7.99 -7.61
N LEU A 46 -4.23 7.96 -8.54
CA LEU A 46 -3.48 9.14 -8.99
C LEU A 46 -4.38 10.17 -9.67
N HIS A 47 -5.37 9.73 -10.45
CA HIS A 47 -6.33 10.63 -11.10
C HIS A 47 -7.20 11.36 -10.08
N ILE A 48 -7.66 10.66 -9.04
CA ILE A 48 -8.43 11.25 -7.94
C ILE A 48 -7.54 12.20 -7.14
N GLN A 49 -6.34 11.75 -6.76
CA GLN A 49 -5.35 12.54 -6.03
C GLN A 49 -5.06 13.89 -6.70
N ALA A 50 -4.92 13.91 -8.03
CA ALA A 50 -4.68 15.14 -8.78
C ALA A 50 -5.81 16.18 -8.65
N ARG A 51 -7.00 15.76 -8.23
CA ARG A 51 -8.19 16.60 -8.03
C ARG A 51 -8.52 16.81 -6.55
N THR A 52 -7.78 16.16 -5.64
CA THR A 52 -8.02 16.23 -4.20
C THR A 52 -6.94 17.09 -3.54
N PRO A 53 -7.26 18.31 -3.07
CA PRO A 53 -6.31 19.15 -2.37
C PRO A 53 -5.84 18.49 -1.07
N SER A 54 -4.63 18.84 -0.62
CA SER A 54 -4.04 18.35 0.64
C SER A 54 -3.78 16.84 0.69
N THR A 55 -3.45 16.22 -0.45
CA THR A 55 -3.06 14.81 -0.53
C THR A 55 -1.63 14.63 -1.04
N SER A 56 -0.87 13.75 -0.41
CA SER A 56 0.51 13.45 -0.81
C SER A 56 0.53 12.35 -1.88
N ARG A 57 0.87 12.72 -3.12
CA ARG A 57 1.00 11.78 -4.26
C ARG A 57 1.80 10.51 -3.95
N PRO A 58 2.99 10.57 -3.32
CA PRO A 58 3.77 9.36 -3.10
C PRO A 58 3.17 8.45 -2.02
N VAL A 59 2.51 9.01 -1.00
CA VAL A 59 1.76 8.24 0.01
C VAL A 59 0.57 7.53 -0.64
N VAL A 60 -0.20 8.22 -1.49
CA VAL A 60 -1.31 7.61 -2.24
C VAL A 60 -0.83 6.48 -3.13
N THR A 61 0.35 6.63 -3.74
CA THR A 61 0.97 5.59 -4.58
C THR A 61 1.32 4.36 -3.76
N LEU A 62 1.97 4.53 -2.60
CA LEU A 62 2.27 3.42 -1.69
C LEU A 62 1.00 2.69 -1.25
N CYS A 63 -0.04 3.43 -0.84
CA CYS A 63 -1.30 2.83 -0.41
C CYS A 63 -1.96 2.03 -1.55
N ALA A 64 -1.99 2.58 -2.77
CA ALA A 64 -2.56 1.90 -3.93
C ALA A 64 -1.78 0.65 -4.34
N LEU A 65 -0.45 0.63 -4.18
CA LEU A 65 0.37 -0.55 -4.45
C LEU A 65 0.16 -1.66 -3.40
N LEU A 66 0.02 -1.28 -2.13
CA LEU A 66 -0.02 -2.20 -0.99
C LEU A 66 -1.43 -2.61 -0.54
N HIS A 67 -2.49 -2.02 -1.10
CA HIS A 67 -3.87 -2.28 -0.64
C HIS A 67 -4.31 -3.76 -0.74
N ASP A 68 -3.76 -4.51 -1.68
CA ASP A 68 -4.04 -5.94 -1.90
C ASP A 68 -2.98 -6.85 -1.23
N VAL A 69 -1.99 -6.26 -0.55
CA VAL A 69 -0.94 -6.98 0.19
C VAL A 69 -1.41 -7.22 1.62
N GLY A 70 -1.34 -8.47 2.09
CA GLY A 70 -1.81 -8.85 3.41
C GLY A 70 -3.29 -9.22 3.50
N ASP A 71 -3.96 -9.42 2.35
CA ASP A 71 -5.29 -10.03 2.33
C ASP A 71 -5.26 -11.40 3.03
N LYS A 72 -6.26 -11.67 3.89
CA LYS A 72 -6.34 -12.87 4.75
C LYS A 72 -6.21 -14.18 3.98
N LYS A 73 -6.52 -14.18 2.69
CA LYS A 73 -6.40 -15.33 1.81
C LYS A 73 -4.95 -15.77 1.56
N TYR A 74 -3.97 -14.91 1.83
CA TYR A 74 -2.56 -15.11 1.46
C TYR A 74 -1.57 -14.95 2.62
N LEU A 75 -2.05 -14.75 3.85
CA LEU A 75 -1.19 -14.73 5.02
C LEU A 75 -0.65 -16.12 5.32
N GLN A 76 0.65 -16.20 5.58
CA GLN A 76 1.23 -17.42 6.11
C GLN A 76 0.73 -17.64 7.55
N PRO A 77 0.61 -18.90 8.00
CA PRO A 77 0.18 -19.19 9.36
C PRO A 77 1.11 -18.53 10.39
N GLY A 78 0.59 -17.54 11.11
CA GLY A 78 1.32 -16.74 12.10
C GLY A 78 1.61 -15.28 11.69
N GLU A 79 1.34 -14.90 10.44
CA GLU A 79 1.40 -13.51 10.01
C GLU A 79 0.09 -12.77 10.28
N ASP A 80 0.20 -11.59 10.87
CA ASP A 80 -0.94 -10.75 11.19
C ASP A 80 -1.23 -9.79 10.02
N ALA A 81 -2.41 -9.93 9.41
CA ALA A 81 -2.89 -9.09 8.30
C ALA A 81 -2.71 -7.60 8.60
N ALA A 82 -2.95 -7.23 9.86
CA ALA A 82 -2.95 -5.84 10.30
C ALA A 82 -1.54 -5.27 10.52
N ARG A 83 -0.49 -6.08 10.38
CA ARG A 83 0.92 -5.67 10.49
C ARG A 83 1.76 -6.02 9.26
N ALA A 84 1.20 -6.75 8.29
CA ALA A 84 1.93 -7.20 7.10
C ALA A 84 2.50 -6.01 6.30
N ILE A 85 1.70 -4.97 6.07
CA ILE A 85 2.12 -3.79 5.30
C ILE A 85 3.19 -3.00 6.06
N HIS A 86 3.03 -2.85 7.38
CA HIS A 86 4.04 -2.23 8.24
C HIS A 86 5.38 -2.96 8.16
N GLY A 87 5.37 -4.29 8.29
CA GLY A 87 6.57 -5.13 8.22
C GLY A 87 7.29 -5.05 6.88
N VAL A 88 6.54 -5.06 5.77
CA VAL A 88 7.08 -4.90 4.42
C VAL A 88 7.73 -3.53 4.27
N LEU A 89 7.03 -2.44 4.64
CA LEU A 89 7.58 -1.09 4.53
C LEU A 89 8.84 -0.91 5.38
N ARG A 90 8.86 -1.42 6.61
CA ARG A 90 10.06 -1.40 7.47
C ARG A 90 11.23 -2.18 6.87
N SER A 91 10.96 -3.36 6.29
CA SER A 91 11.97 -4.18 5.61
C SER A 91 12.52 -3.50 4.34
N LEU A 92 11.70 -2.68 3.69
CA LEU A 92 12.10 -1.86 2.54
C LEU A 92 12.76 -0.54 2.95
N GLY A 93 12.95 -0.27 4.25
CA GLY A 93 13.66 0.91 4.75
C GLY A 93 12.78 2.13 4.99
N ALA A 94 11.45 1.99 4.97
CA ALA A 94 10.55 3.07 5.36
C ALA A 94 10.68 3.42 6.85
N GLY A 95 10.44 4.70 7.15
CA GLY A 95 10.29 5.17 8.53
C GLY A 95 9.04 4.57 9.20
N ASP A 96 9.11 4.39 10.52
CA ASP A 96 8.04 3.74 11.29
C ASP A 96 6.70 4.50 11.20
N ALA A 97 6.75 5.84 11.29
CA ALA A 97 5.56 6.69 11.17
C ALA A 97 4.89 6.60 9.79
N LEU A 98 5.68 6.50 8.71
CA LEU A 98 5.16 6.30 7.36
C LEU A 98 4.53 4.91 7.23
N ALA A 99 5.19 3.88 7.77
CA ALA A 99 4.70 2.51 7.74
C ALA A 99 3.37 2.37 8.48
N GLU A 100 3.24 2.97 9.67
CA GLU A 100 1.98 3.01 10.43
C GLU A 100 0.87 3.75 9.68
N ALA A 101 1.17 4.91 9.09
CA ALA A 101 0.19 5.69 8.35
C ALA A 101 -0.34 4.91 7.13
N VAL A 102 0.54 4.31 6.33
CA VAL A 102 0.14 3.51 5.16
C VAL A 102 -0.64 2.27 5.59
N GLN A 103 -0.20 1.56 6.63
CA GLN A 103 -0.93 0.42 7.19
C GLN A 103 -2.35 0.80 7.62
N ALA A 104 -2.51 1.93 8.32
CA ALA A 104 -3.82 2.40 8.77
C ALA A 104 -4.74 2.77 7.60
N ILE A 105 -4.20 3.41 6.55
CA ILE A 105 -4.96 3.74 5.34
C ILE A 105 -5.39 2.47 4.60
N CYS A 106 -4.49 1.51 4.43
CA CYS A 106 -4.79 0.25 3.76
C CYS A 106 -5.82 -0.58 4.56
N LEU A 107 -5.73 -0.64 5.88
CA LEU A 107 -6.78 -1.27 6.71
C LEU A 107 -8.14 -0.61 6.55
N GLY A 108 -8.19 0.71 6.32
CA GLY A 108 -9.43 1.43 6.07
C GLY A 108 -10.01 1.23 4.66
N VAL A 109 -9.19 0.82 3.68
CA VAL A 109 -9.63 0.60 2.29
C VAL A 109 -9.98 -0.86 2.00
N SER A 110 -9.42 -1.81 2.76
CA SER A 110 -9.78 -3.22 2.68
C SER A 110 -11.21 -3.41 3.16
N TYR A 111 -12.16 -3.46 2.22
CA TYR A 111 -13.54 -3.86 2.50
C TYR A 111 -13.58 -5.38 2.71
N SER A 112 -13.27 -5.83 3.93
CA SER A 112 -13.61 -7.17 4.42
C SER A 112 -14.97 -7.12 5.12
N GLY A 113 -15.99 -6.65 4.41
CA GLY A 113 -17.38 -6.66 4.89
C GLY A 113 -18.13 -7.81 4.23
N GLU A 114 -18.10 -8.98 4.86
CA GLU A 114 -19.24 -9.90 4.88
C GLU A 114 -20.18 -9.50 6.04
#